data_AF-A0A948CB28-F1
#
_entry.id   AF-A0A948CB28-F1
#
_cell.length_a   1.000
_cell.length_b   1.000
_cell.length_c   1.000
_cell.angle_alpha   90.00
_cell.angle_beta   90.00
_cell.angle_gamma   90.00
#
_symmetry.space_group_name_H-M   'P 1'
#
loop_
_entity.id
_entity.type
_entity.pdbx_description
1 polymer ?
#
loop_
_entity_poly.entity_id
_entity_poly.type
_entity_poly.pdbx_seq_one_letter_code
_entity_poly.pdbx_strand_id
1 'polypeptide(L)'
;MMAQAASIPTHPQLVRVAWLLGVEVEELPVELATVPADDLRTLHDQIGEAIHRGARARFAAVAGLAAKLPAPVAGRLAQTFLPPVLAARVCEHLEPARARDLVGRVSLPYLADIAVALDPVGSREVVRAIPAPRVGEVAHLLLERRE
;
A
#
# COMPACT_ATOMS: atom_id res chain seq x y z
N MET A 1 -31.88 -36.92 -10.32
CA MET A 1 -31.14 -36.30 -11.44
C MET A 1 -30.73 -34.91 -10.99
N MET A 2 -29.49 -34.76 -10.52
CA MET A 2 -28.97 -33.49 -10.00
C MET A 2 -28.73 -32.54 -11.18
N ALA A 3 -29.34 -31.35 -11.12
CA ALA A 3 -29.10 -30.29 -12.08
C ALA A 3 -27.62 -29.87 -11.98
N GLN A 4 -26.91 -30.05 -13.08
CA GLN A 4 -25.52 -29.69 -13.24
C GLN A 4 -25.41 -28.17 -13.14
N ALA A 5 -24.76 -27.68 -12.08
CA ALA A 5 -24.40 -26.27 -11.96
C ALA A 5 -23.44 -25.96 -13.10
N ALA A 6 -23.91 -25.24 -14.11
CA ALA A 6 -23.04 -24.68 -15.15
C ALA A 6 -22.06 -23.75 -14.43
N SER A 7 -20.78 -24.12 -14.36
CA SER A 7 -19.77 -23.21 -13.85
C SER A 7 -19.68 -22.04 -14.82
N ILE A 8 -20.14 -20.86 -14.40
CA ILE A 8 -19.85 -19.61 -15.08
C ILE A 8 -18.31 -19.58 -15.27
N PRO A 9 -17.77 -19.22 -16.43
CA PRO A 9 -16.33 -19.02 -16.56
C PRO A 9 -15.95 -17.89 -15.60
N THR A 10 -15.52 -18.24 -14.39
CA THR A 10 -15.16 -17.27 -13.39
C THR A 10 -13.81 -16.71 -13.79
N HIS A 11 -13.86 -15.60 -14.53
CA HIS A 11 -12.68 -14.90 -14.96
C HIS A 11 -11.90 -14.44 -13.71
N PRO A 12 -10.58 -14.70 -13.59
CA PRO A 12 -9.81 -14.40 -12.37
C PRO A 12 -9.93 -12.94 -11.91
N GLN A 13 -10.09 -12.01 -12.86
CA GLN A 13 -10.29 -10.59 -12.59
C GLN A 13 -11.60 -10.30 -11.84
N LEU A 14 -12.68 -11.06 -12.07
CA LEU A 14 -13.94 -10.87 -11.31
C LEU A 14 -13.77 -11.25 -9.85
N VAL A 15 -13.05 -12.34 -9.58
CA VAL A 15 -12.69 -12.76 -8.21
C VAL A 15 -11.93 -11.64 -7.50
N ARG A 16 -10.99 -11.00 -8.21
CA ARG A 16 -10.23 -9.88 -7.64
C ARG A 16 -11.09 -8.66 -7.35
N VAL A 17 -12.06 -8.33 -8.21
CA VAL A 17 -13.02 -7.23 -7.97
C VAL A 17 -13.91 -7.56 -6.77
N ALA A 18 -14.42 -8.79 -6.66
CA ALA A 18 -15.24 -9.23 -5.53
C ALA A 18 -14.45 -9.13 -4.20
N TRP A 19 -13.21 -9.62 -4.19
CA TRP A 19 -12.31 -9.50 -3.03
C TRP A 19 -12.02 -8.06 -2.64
N LEU A 20 -11.78 -7.18 -3.62
CA LEU A 20 -11.54 -5.77 -3.37
C LEU A 20 -12.76 -5.08 -2.71
N LEU A 21 -13.96 -5.51 -3.07
CA LEU A 21 -15.23 -5.02 -2.51
C LEU A 21 -15.65 -5.73 -1.23
N GLY A 22 -15.03 -6.86 -0.88
CA GLY A 22 -15.36 -7.68 0.29
C GLY A 22 -16.68 -8.44 0.15
N VAL A 23 -17.04 -8.85 -1.07
CA VAL A 23 -18.26 -9.60 -1.40
C VAL A 23 -17.91 -10.92 -2.09
N GLU A 24 -18.87 -11.84 -2.15
CA GLU A 24 -18.75 -13.05 -2.95
C GLU A 24 -18.91 -12.74 -4.45
N VAL A 25 -18.33 -13.57 -5.31
CA VAL A 25 -18.33 -13.33 -6.78
C VAL A 25 -19.74 -13.37 -7.35
N GLU A 26 -20.61 -14.19 -6.77
CA GLU A 26 -22.02 -14.33 -7.13
C GLU A 26 -22.85 -13.08 -6.80
N GLU A 27 -22.34 -12.19 -5.95
CA GLU A 27 -22.97 -10.90 -5.65
C GLU A 27 -22.63 -9.82 -6.68
N LEU A 28 -21.65 -10.06 -7.57
CA LEU A 28 -21.34 -9.15 -8.67
C LEU A 28 -22.40 -9.23 -9.78
N PRO A 29 -22.73 -8.10 -10.44
CA PRO A 29 -23.67 -8.12 -11.56
C PRO A 29 -23.20 -9.06 -12.67
N VAL A 30 -24.12 -9.89 -13.18
CA VAL A 30 -23.83 -10.93 -14.18
C VAL A 30 -23.26 -10.35 -15.48
N GLU A 31 -23.59 -9.10 -15.79
CA GLU A 31 -23.12 -8.39 -16.98
C GLU A 31 -21.59 -8.21 -16.97
N LEU A 32 -20.96 -8.15 -15.79
CA LEU A 32 -19.49 -8.03 -15.68
C LEU A 32 -18.77 -9.25 -16.26
N ALA A 33 -19.42 -10.42 -16.35
CA ALA A 33 -18.84 -11.60 -17.00
C ALA A 33 -18.62 -11.45 -18.50
N THR A 34 -19.27 -10.47 -19.13
CA THR A 34 -19.13 -10.16 -20.56
C THR A 34 -18.05 -9.11 -20.84
N VAL A 35 -17.51 -8.47 -19.80
CA VAL A 35 -16.54 -7.39 -19.90
C VAL A 35 -15.13 -7.95 -20.18
N PRO A 36 -14.35 -7.35 -21.10
CA PRO A 36 -12.98 -7.76 -21.34
C PRO A 36 -12.09 -7.73 -20.09
N ALA A 37 -11.14 -8.66 -20.01
CA ALA A 37 -10.21 -8.79 -18.88
C ALA A 37 -9.43 -7.51 -18.56
N ASP A 38 -9.05 -6.75 -19.58
CA ASP A 38 -8.28 -5.51 -19.43
C ASP A 38 -9.14 -4.37 -18.87
N ASP A 39 -10.42 -4.32 -19.24
CA ASP A 39 -11.38 -3.36 -18.71
C ASP A 39 -11.74 -3.72 -17.26
N LEU A 40 -11.88 -5.01 -16.94
CA LEU A 40 -12.05 -5.47 -15.55
C LEU A 40 -10.84 -5.14 -14.67
N ARG A 41 -9.62 -5.20 -15.23
CA ARG A 41 -8.41 -4.75 -14.52
C ARG A 41 -8.45 -3.25 -14.26
N THR A 42 -8.84 -2.47 -15.27
CA THR A 42 -8.99 -1.02 -15.15
C THR A 42 -10.05 -0.66 -14.10
N LEU A 43 -11.19 -1.36 -14.10
CA LEU A 43 -12.26 -1.19 -13.12
C LEU A 43 -11.78 -1.52 -11.70
N HIS A 44 -11.08 -2.65 -11.52
CA HIS A 44 -10.46 -3.01 -10.24
C HIS A 44 -9.57 -1.88 -9.71
N ASP A 45 -8.69 -1.34 -10.55
CA ASP A 45 -7.76 -0.27 -10.15
C ASP A 45 -8.51 1.03 -9.80
N GLN A 46 -9.55 1.38 -10.56
CA GLN A 46 -10.39 2.55 -10.29
C GLN A 46 -11.21 2.42 -9.00
N ILE A 47 -11.78 1.25 -8.72
CA ILE A 47 -12.48 0.95 -7.47
C ILE A 47 -11.50 1.07 -6.30
N GLY A 48 -10.30 0.50 -6.45
CA GLY A 48 -9.23 0.59 -5.46
C GLY A 48 -8.89 2.05 -5.17
N GLU A 49 -8.71 2.86 -6.20
CA GLU A 49 -8.45 4.29 -6.05
C GLU A 49 -9.62 5.03 -5.37
N ALA A 50 -10.87 4.71 -5.74
CA ALA A 50 -12.07 5.35 -5.19
C ALA A 50 -12.24 5.06 -3.69
N ILE A 51 -12.08 3.79 -3.27
CA ILE A 51 -12.15 3.38 -1.86
C ILE A 51 -11.12 4.14 -1.01
N HIS A 52 -9.91 4.32 -1.55
CA HIS A 52 -8.80 4.93 -0.80
C HIS A 52 -8.73 6.46 -0.95
N ARG A 53 -9.52 7.07 -1.83
CA ARG A 53 -9.46 8.51 -2.17
C ARG A 53 -9.55 9.43 -0.96
N GLY A 54 -10.46 9.13 -0.02
CA GLY A 54 -10.67 9.94 1.19
C GLY A 54 -9.53 9.84 2.20
N ALA A 55 -8.87 8.69 2.30
CA ALA A 55 -7.72 8.50 3.18
C ALA A 55 -6.44 9.10 2.56
N ARG A 56 -6.29 8.96 1.24
CA ARG A 56 -5.17 9.48 0.45
C ARG A 56 -4.94 10.97 0.64
N ALA A 57 -6.00 11.79 0.61
CA ALA A 57 -5.88 13.24 0.82
C ALA A 57 -5.30 13.59 2.21
N ARG A 58 -5.67 12.82 3.25
CA ARG A 58 -5.16 13.01 4.61
C ARG A 58 -3.70 12.59 4.73
N PHE A 59 -3.33 11.45 4.15
CA PHE A 59 -1.93 11.00 4.14
C PHE A 59 -1.03 11.92 3.31
N ALA A 60 -1.51 12.41 2.16
CA ALA A 60 -0.81 13.41 1.37
C ALA A 60 -0.63 14.74 2.12
N ALA A 61 -1.63 15.16 2.93
CA ALA A 61 -1.49 16.33 3.78
C ALA A 61 -0.40 16.14 4.87
N VAL A 62 -0.33 14.95 5.46
CA VAL A 62 0.74 14.60 6.43
C VAL A 62 2.12 14.56 5.74
N ALA A 63 2.22 13.97 4.55
CA ALA A 63 3.45 13.99 3.74
C ALA A 63 3.86 15.43 3.39
N GLY A 64 2.91 16.28 3.02
CA GLY A 64 3.13 17.69 2.73
C GLY A 64 3.60 18.48 3.96
N LEU A 65 3.07 18.18 5.15
CA LEU A 65 3.57 18.74 6.41
C LEU A 65 5.00 18.26 6.68
N ALA A 66 5.26 16.96 6.52
CA ALA A 66 6.58 16.38 6.70
C ALA A 66 7.61 17.03 5.77
N ALA A 67 7.25 17.40 4.53
CA ALA A 67 8.12 18.09 3.59
C ALA A 67 8.50 19.52 4.05
N LYS A 68 7.61 20.22 4.76
CA LYS A 68 7.83 21.59 5.25
C LYS A 68 8.66 21.65 6.53
N LEU A 69 8.71 20.57 7.29
CA LEU A 69 9.45 20.50 8.56
C LEU A 69 10.94 20.20 8.33
N PRO A 70 11.85 20.65 9.21
CA PRO A 70 13.22 20.16 9.21
C PRO A 70 13.26 18.64 9.42
N ALA A 71 14.09 17.93 8.65
CA ALA A 71 14.15 16.47 8.65
C ALA A 71 14.31 15.81 10.05
N PRO A 72 15.13 16.33 11.00
CA PRO A 72 15.20 15.73 12.34
C PRO A 72 13.92 15.92 13.17
N VAL A 73 13.18 17.00 12.92
CA VAL A 73 11.90 17.26 13.60
C VAL A 73 10.83 16.34 13.04
N ALA A 74 10.73 16.26 11.71
CA ALA A 74 9.79 15.38 11.03
C ALA A 74 10.00 13.90 11.42
N GLY A 75 11.24 13.42 11.44
CA GLY A 75 11.56 12.05 11.87
C GLY A 75 11.14 11.77 13.30
N ARG A 76 11.47 12.67 14.24
CA ARG A 76 11.05 12.53 15.65
C ARG A 76 9.53 12.51 15.80
N LEU A 77 8.82 13.44 15.16
CA LEU A 77 7.36 13.49 15.24
C LEU A 77 6.71 12.25 14.63
N ALA A 78 7.23 11.74 13.50
CA ALA A 78 6.74 10.52 12.88
C ALA A 78 6.84 9.34 13.84
N GLN A 79 8.02 9.03 14.35
CA GLN A 79 8.19 7.87 15.25
C GLN A 79 7.45 8.01 16.59
N THR A 80 7.17 9.23 17.04
CA THR A 80 6.47 9.47 18.31
C THR A 80 4.95 9.41 18.17
N PHE A 81 4.40 9.92 17.06
CA PHE A 81 2.96 10.12 16.93
C PHE A 81 2.29 9.31 15.82
N LEU A 82 3.05 8.81 14.84
CA LEU A 82 2.51 7.96 13.78
C LEU A 82 2.78 6.49 14.10
N PRO A 83 1.75 5.68 14.31
CA PRO A 83 1.88 4.23 14.25
C PRO A 83 2.53 3.78 12.93
N PRO A 84 3.36 2.72 12.94
CA PRO A 84 4.09 2.27 11.74
C PRO A 84 3.20 2.01 10.52
N VAL A 85 2.01 1.43 10.72
CA VAL A 85 1.04 1.18 9.65
C VAL A 85 0.57 2.47 8.97
N LEU A 86 0.37 3.55 9.73
CA LEU A 86 0.00 4.85 9.14
C LEU A 86 1.18 5.51 8.45
N ALA A 87 2.39 5.39 9.02
CA ALA A 87 3.60 5.90 8.38
C ALA A 87 3.88 5.20 7.05
N ALA A 88 3.63 3.90 6.93
CA ALA A 88 3.71 3.16 5.67
C ALA A 88 2.79 3.76 4.59
N ARG A 89 1.56 4.13 4.93
CA ARG A 89 0.63 4.82 4.00
C ARG A 89 1.09 6.22 3.62
N VAL A 90 1.69 6.94 4.56
CA VAL A 90 2.27 8.26 4.27
C VAL A 90 3.47 8.15 3.32
N CYS A 91 4.26 7.07 3.41
CA CYS A 91 5.40 6.82 2.52
C CYS A 91 4.99 6.74 1.05
N GLU A 92 3.82 6.20 0.72
CA GLU A 92 3.28 6.17 -0.65
C GLU A 92 3.07 7.57 -1.28
N HIS A 93 3.14 8.63 -0.47
CA HIS A 93 2.96 10.03 -0.90
C HIS A 93 4.18 10.91 -0.63
N LEU A 94 5.28 10.35 -0.12
CA LEU A 94 6.51 11.10 0.08
C LEU A 94 7.28 11.22 -1.24
N GLU A 95 7.82 12.41 -1.48
CA GLU A 95 8.86 12.62 -2.48
C GLU A 95 10.06 11.69 -2.19
N PRO A 96 10.64 11.00 -3.18
CA PRO A 96 11.73 10.04 -2.95
C PRO A 96 12.94 10.67 -2.23
N ALA A 97 13.29 11.92 -2.57
CA ALA A 97 14.34 12.68 -1.88
C ALA A 97 14.03 12.88 -0.40
N ARG A 98 12.74 13.10 -0.07
CA ARG A 98 12.32 13.29 1.32
C ARG A 98 12.39 11.99 2.11
N ALA A 99 12.02 10.87 1.51
CA ALA A 99 12.15 9.58 2.17
C ALA A 99 13.61 9.24 2.49
N ARG A 100 14.53 9.53 1.55
CA ARG A 100 15.98 9.40 1.77
C ARG A 100 16.47 10.24 2.96
N ASP A 101 15.97 11.46 3.12
CA ASP A 101 16.36 12.33 4.24
C ASP A 101 15.82 11.84 5.59
N LEU A 102 14.62 11.25 5.60
CA LEU A 102 13.93 10.82 6.82
C LEU A 102 14.39 9.46 7.34
N VAL A 103 14.83 8.55 6.45
CA VAL A 103 15.20 7.18 6.83
C VAL A 103 16.35 7.11 7.86
N GLY A 104 17.24 8.11 7.86
CA GLY A 104 18.32 8.25 8.84
C GLY A 104 17.92 9.01 10.11
N ARG A 105 16.66 9.43 10.24
CA ARG A 105 16.16 10.30 11.33
C ARG A 105 15.12 9.62 12.22
N VAL A 106 14.84 8.36 11.95
CA VAL A 106 13.95 7.50 12.74
C VAL A 106 14.71 6.25 13.18
N SER A 107 14.22 5.61 14.23
CA SER A 107 14.82 4.38 14.76
C SER A 107 14.73 3.22 13.76
N LEU A 108 15.71 2.31 13.81
CA LEU A 108 15.70 1.09 12.99
C LEU A 108 14.49 0.18 13.28
N PRO A 109 14.08 -0.05 14.55
CA PRO A 109 12.87 -0.82 14.84
C PRO A 109 11.62 -0.25 14.19
N TYR A 110 11.43 1.07 14.24
CA TYR A 110 10.29 1.73 13.64
C TYR A 110 10.26 1.60 12.12
N LEU A 111 11.43 1.64 11.46
CA LEU A 111 11.54 1.38 10.03
C LEU A 111 11.21 -0.06 9.66
N ALA A 112 11.62 -1.03 10.47
CA ALA A 112 11.24 -2.42 10.27
C ALA A 112 9.72 -2.60 10.37
N ASP A 113 9.09 -2.00 11.39
CA ASP A 113 7.63 -2.04 11.54
C ASP A 113 6.91 -1.37 10.35
N ILE A 114 7.45 -0.28 9.81
CA ILE A 114 6.93 0.37 8.58
C ILE A 114 7.08 -0.56 7.38
N ALA A 115 8.24 -1.22 7.24
CA ALA A 115 8.54 -2.08 6.10
C ALA A 115 7.57 -3.26 6.00
N VAL A 116 7.16 -3.85 7.14
CA VAL A 116 6.15 -4.92 7.19
C VAL A 116 4.78 -4.43 6.68
N ALA A 117 4.43 -3.17 6.96
CA ALA A 117 3.13 -2.60 6.59
C ALA A 117 3.11 -1.89 5.22
N LEU A 118 4.24 -1.88 4.51
CA LEU A 118 4.43 -1.11 3.29
C LEU A 118 3.71 -1.76 2.09
N ASP A 119 2.99 -0.97 1.29
CA ASP A 119 2.53 -1.43 -0.01
C ASP A 119 3.70 -1.44 -1.02
N PRO A 120 4.12 -2.62 -1.54
CA PRO A 120 5.26 -2.73 -2.44
C PRO A 120 5.05 -2.01 -3.78
N VAL A 121 3.79 -1.81 -4.21
CA VAL A 121 3.48 -1.12 -5.47
C VAL A 121 3.51 0.39 -5.28
N GLY A 122 2.74 0.92 -4.33
CA GLY A 122 2.64 2.35 -4.06
C GLY A 122 3.92 2.99 -3.50
N SER A 123 4.75 2.22 -2.79
CA SER A 123 5.99 2.74 -2.16
C SER A 123 7.25 2.52 -2.98
N ARG A 124 7.15 1.97 -4.20
CA ARG A 124 8.29 1.55 -5.03
C ARG A 124 9.35 2.63 -5.21
N GLU A 125 8.94 3.85 -5.55
CA GLU A 125 9.85 4.97 -5.81
C GLU A 125 10.55 5.46 -4.55
N VAL A 126 9.85 5.43 -3.42
CA VAL A 126 10.43 5.77 -2.11
C VAL A 126 11.45 4.73 -1.68
N VAL A 127 11.12 3.43 -1.78
CA VAL A 127 12.05 2.34 -1.42
C VAL A 127 13.32 2.40 -2.26
N ARG A 128 13.20 2.70 -3.56
CA ARG A 128 14.35 2.88 -4.48
C ARG A 128 15.27 4.03 -4.10
N ALA A 129 14.76 5.07 -3.45
CA ALA A 129 15.56 6.20 -2.99
C ALA A 129 16.28 5.96 -1.67
N ILE A 130 15.95 4.87 -0.95
CA ILE A 130 16.61 4.53 0.30
C ILE A 130 18.01 3.97 0.04
N PRO A 131 19.06 4.43 0.76
CA PRO A 131 20.41 3.90 0.59
C PRO A 131 20.46 2.40 0.89
N ALA A 132 21.12 1.63 0.02
CA ALA A 132 21.24 0.17 0.15
C ALA A 132 21.75 -0.31 1.52
N PRO A 133 22.74 0.35 2.19
CA PRO A 133 23.14 -0.04 3.54
C PRO A 133 21.98 -0.01 4.54
N ARG A 134 21.13 1.01 4.45
CA ARG A 134 19.98 1.17 5.34
C ARG A 134 18.89 0.13 5.06
N VAL A 135 18.68 -0.22 3.79
CA VAL A 135 17.80 -1.35 3.43
C VAL A 135 18.32 -2.66 4.02
N GLY A 136 19.64 -2.89 3.95
CA GLY A 136 20.28 -4.07 4.52
C GLY A 136 20.12 -4.16 6.04
N GLU A 137 20.27 -3.05 6.77
CA GLU A 137 20.03 -3.00 8.23
C GLU A 137 18.59 -3.39 8.58
N VAL A 138 17.60 -2.86 7.85
CA VAL A 138 16.18 -3.19 8.06
C VAL A 138 15.92 -4.65 7.75
N ALA A 139 16.42 -5.15 6.62
CA ALA A 139 16.26 -6.55 6.22
C ALA A 139 16.88 -7.51 7.24
N HIS A 140 18.06 -7.18 7.80
CA HIS A 140 18.69 -7.99 8.83
C HIS A 140 17.82 -8.08 10.09
N LEU A 141 17.28 -6.94 10.54
CA LEU A 141 16.40 -6.90 11.70
C LEU A 141 15.09 -7.68 11.47
N LEU A 142 14.51 -7.62 10.27
CA LEU A 142 13.32 -8.41 9.93
C LEU A 142 13.61 -9.92 9.96
N LEU A 143 14.75 -10.34 9.42
CA LEU A 143 15.20 -11.74 9.48
C LEU A 143 15.39 -12.23 10.93
N GLU A 144 15.94 -11.40 11.81
CA GLU A 144 16.05 -11.72 13.25
C GLU A 144 14.68 -11.89 13.91
N ARG A 145 13.68 -11.09 13.47
CA ARG A 145 12.29 -11.15 13.94
C ARG A 145 11.46 -12.26 13.31
N ARG A 146 11.93 -12.86 12.23
CA ARG A 146 11.22 -13.86 11.40
C ARG A 146 9.98 -13.29 10.69
N GLU A 147 10.11 -12.06 10.20
CA GLU A 147 9.11 -11.33 9.41
C GLU A 147 9.62 -11.16 7.97
#